data_AF-A0A2G9XLB2-F1
#
_entry.id   AF-A0A2G9XLB2-F1
#
_cell.length_a   1.000
_cell.length_b   1.000
_cell.length_c   1.000
_cell.angle_alpha   90.00
_cell.angle_beta   90.00
_cell.angle_gamma   90.00
#
_symmetry.space_group_name_H-M   'P 1'
#
loop_
_entity.id
_entity.type
_entity.pdbx_description
1 polymer ?
#
loop_
_entity_poly.entity_id
_entity_poly.type
_entity_poly.pdbx_seq_one_letter_code
_entity_poly.pdbx_strand_id
1 'polypeptide(L)'
;PEEVLETLEMEKKICMLTTVNEDGSLNLVPIGSVKAIGEETLAYACCFEGRTTKNLKEGRKRVAIAIYKPPKEGFQVKGTFMKMHDSGEL
;
A
#
# COMPACT_ATOMS: atom_id res chain seq x y z
N PRO A 1 -7.70 -12.46 1.55
CA PRO A 1 -8.97 -13.00 0.97
C PRO A 1 -8.86 -13.03 -0.55
N GLU A 2 -9.39 -14.06 -1.21
CA GLU A 2 -9.34 -14.23 -2.66
C GLU A 2 -9.87 -12.98 -3.40
N GLU A 3 -11.02 -12.47 -2.98
CA GLU A 3 -11.65 -11.28 -3.57
C GLU A 3 -10.75 -10.02 -3.52
N VAL A 4 -9.91 -9.88 -2.49
CA VAL A 4 -8.95 -8.78 -2.40
C VAL A 4 -7.86 -8.93 -3.47
N LEU A 5 -7.36 -10.16 -3.67
CA LEU A 5 -6.34 -10.46 -4.67
C LEU A 5 -6.90 -10.24 -6.08
N GLU A 6 -8.11 -10.72 -6.36
CA GLU A 6 -8.80 -10.49 -7.63
C GLU A 6 -8.99 -8.99 -7.89
N THR A 7 -9.40 -8.23 -6.88
CA THR A 7 -9.58 -6.78 -6.99
C THR A 7 -8.26 -6.07 -7.31
N LEU A 8 -7.14 -6.54 -6.77
CA LEU A 8 -5.80 -5.99 -7.05
C LEU A 8 -5.34 -6.22 -8.50
N GLU A 9 -5.91 -7.18 -9.22
CA GLU A 9 -5.60 -7.40 -10.65
C GLU A 9 -6.48 -6.55 -11.58
N MET A 10 -7.56 -5.95 -11.09
CA MET A 10 -8.44 -5.10 -11.91
C MET A 10 -7.74 -3.81 -12.37
N GLU A 11 -7.91 -3.43 -13.63
CA GLU A 11 -7.35 -2.17 -14.17
C GLU A 11 -7.98 -0.92 -13.57
N LYS A 12 -9.30 -0.95 -13.31
CA LYS A 12 -10.07 0.22 -12.84
C LYS A 12 -10.07 0.42 -11.32
N LYS A 13 -9.35 -0.42 -10.58
CA LYS A 13 -9.24 -0.28 -9.12
C LYS A 13 -8.56 1.04 -8.77
N ILE A 14 -8.88 1.57 -7.61
CA ILE A 14 -8.16 2.72 -7.04
C ILE A 14 -7.61 2.30 -5.70
N CYS A 15 -6.28 2.41 -5.53
CA CYS A 15 -5.61 2.10 -4.27
C CYS A 15 -5.06 3.38 -3.64
N MET A 16 -5.36 3.57 -2.35
CA MET A 16 -4.87 4.68 -1.55
C MET A 16 -4.05 4.14 -0.37
N LEU A 17 -2.76 4.45 -0.32
CA LEU A 17 -1.87 4.08 0.77
C LEU A 17 -1.90 5.13 1.87
N THR A 18 -2.20 4.68 3.08
CA THR A 18 -2.12 5.46 4.31
C THR A 18 -0.87 5.08 5.09
N THR A 19 -0.09 6.09 5.47
CA THR A 19 1.06 5.96 6.37
C THR A 19 0.87 6.90 7.56
N VAL A 20 1.55 6.61 8.66
CA VAL A 20 1.48 7.41 9.88
C VAL A 20 2.89 7.85 10.28
N ASN A 21 3.03 9.14 10.53
CA ASN A 21 4.27 9.71 11.05
C ASN A 21 4.42 9.42 12.56
N GLU A 22 5.57 9.71 13.14
CA GLU A 22 5.85 9.44 14.56
C GLU A 22 4.87 10.15 15.51
N ASP A 23 4.56 11.41 15.20
CA ASP A 23 3.58 12.27 15.89
C ASP A 23 2.12 11.81 15.75
N GLY A 24 1.86 10.75 14.98
CA GLY A 24 0.53 10.21 14.74
C GLY A 24 -0.22 10.88 13.57
N SER A 25 0.36 11.88 12.91
CA SER A 25 -0.25 12.50 11.73
C SER A 25 -0.30 11.52 10.55
N LEU A 26 -1.44 11.51 9.85
CA LEU A 26 -1.66 10.65 8.70
C LEU A 26 -1.17 11.30 7.41
N ASN A 27 -0.74 10.46 6.48
CA ASN A 27 -0.45 10.82 5.10
C ASN A 27 -1.12 9.80 4.17
N LEU A 28 -1.80 10.28 3.13
CA LEU A 28 -2.59 9.48 2.19
C LEU A 28 -2.16 9.79 0.76
N VAL A 29 -1.86 8.75 -0.03
CA VAL A 29 -1.43 8.91 -1.43
C VAL A 29 -2.05 7.85 -2.35
N PRO A 30 -2.38 8.18 -3.61
CA PRO A 30 -2.79 7.18 -4.61
C PRO A 30 -1.57 6.34 -5.05
N ILE A 31 -1.74 5.03 -5.17
CA ILE A 31 -0.70 4.11 -5.64
C ILE A 31 -1.28 3.20 -6.73
N GLY A 32 -0.92 3.43 -7.99
CA GLY A 32 -1.39 2.61 -9.11
C GLY A 32 -0.68 1.25 -9.26
N SER A 33 0.48 1.10 -8.65
CA SER A 33 1.38 -0.04 -8.83
C SER A 33 1.26 -1.14 -7.76
N VAL A 34 0.21 -1.10 -6.93
CA VAL A 34 0.02 -2.11 -5.87
C VAL A 34 -0.21 -3.48 -6.50
N LYS A 35 0.56 -4.47 -6.05
CA LYS A 35 0.41 -5.89 -6.41
C LYS A 35 0.54 -6.79 -5.19
N ALA A 36 -0.07 -7.96 -5.27
CA ALA A 36 0.16 -9.03 -4.32
C ALA A 36 1.41 -9.84 -4.69
N ILE A 37 2.18 -10.21 -3.67
CA ILE A 37 3.33 -11.12 -3.73
C ILE A 37 2.97 -12.31 -2.83
N GLY A 38 2.36 -13.34 -3.42
CA GLY A 38 1.70 -14.40 -2.65
C GLY A 38 0.48 -13.89 -1.89
N GLU A 39 0.11 -14.58 -0.81
CA GLU A 39 -1.16 -14.36 -0.10
C GLU A 39 -1.09 -13.28 0.99
N GLU A 40 0.09 -13.06 1.57
CA GLU A 40 0.26 -12.22 2.78
C GLU A 40 1.09 -10.95 2.56
N THR A 41 1.64 -10.76 1.36
CA THR A 41 2.53 -9.62 1.07
C THR A 41 2.00 -8.78 -0.07
N LEU A 42 2.05 -7.46 0.09
CA LEU A 42 1.78 -6.49 -0.98
C LEU A 42 3.05 -5.68 -1.27
N ALA A 43 3.29 -5.40 -2.54
CA ALA A 43 4.37 -4.56 -3.01
C ALA A 43 3.83 -3.40 -3.86
N TYR A 44 4.58 -2.31 -3.94
CA TYR A 44 4.32 -1.22 -4.87
C TYR A 44 5.63 -0.59 -5.34
N ALA A 45 5.61 0.04 -6.51
CA ALA A 45 6.74 0.81 -7.01
C ALA A 45 6.82 2.18 -6.33
N CYS A 46 7.91 2.44 -5.61
CA CYS A 46 8.18 3.72 -4.97
C CYS A 46 9.03 4.61 -5.89
N CYS A 47 8.39 5.53 -6.63
CA CYS A 47 9.08 6.40 -7.59
C CYS A 47 9.47 7.77 -7.03
N PHE A 48 9.09 8.08 -5.79
CA PHE A 48 9.30 9.41 -5.20
C PHE A 48 9.79 9.29 -3.76
N GLU A 49 10.85 10.03 -3.43
CA GLU A 49 11.28 10.26 -2.05
C GLU A 49 10.46 11.45 -1.49
N GLY A 50 9.62 11.18 -0.49
CA GLY A 50 8.73 12.19 0.09
C GLY A 50 8.15 11.74 1.43
N ARG A 51 7.03 12.34 1.84
CA ARG A 51 6.42 12.09 3.16
C ARG A 51 6.07 10.63 3.39
N THR A 52 5.57 9.92 2.37
CA THR A 52 5.30 8.47 2.45
C THR A 52 6.56 7.71 2.82
N THR A 53 7.65 7.90 2.06
CA THR A 53 8.93 7.23 2.27
C THR A 53 9.54 7.57 3.63
N LYS A 54 9.48 8.85 4.04
CA LYS A 54 9.90 9.28 5.38
C LYS A 54 9.13 8.56 6.49
N ASN A 55 7.80 8.50 6.40
CA ASN A 55 6.96 7.80 7.37
C ASN A 55 7.30 6.30 7.43
N LEU A 56 7.59 5.66 6.29
CA LEU A 56 7.94 4.23 6.23
C LEU A 56 9.34 3.94 6.78
N LYS A 57 10.31 4.83 6.54
CA LYS A 57 11.71 4.67 6.99
C LYS A 57 11.90 5.04 8.47
N GLU A 58 11.34 6.16 8.90
CA GLU A 58 11.58 6.77 10.22
C GLU A 58 10.39 6.63 11.16
N GLY A 59 9.17 6.68 10.62
CA GLY A 59 7.94 6.66 11.39
C GLY A 59 7.48 5.26 11.81
N ARG A 60 6.20 5.18 12.20
CA ARG A 60 5.57 3.93 12.62
C ARG A 60 5.41 3.03 11.39
N LYS A 61 5.78 1.76 11.53
CA LYS A 61 5.69 0.77 10.44
C LYS A 61 4.26 0.33 10.10
N ARG A 62 3.24 0.81 10.81
CA ARG A 62 1.84 0.45 10.53
C ARG A 62 1.34 1.19 9.30
N VAL A 63 0.73 0.46 8.38
CA VAL A 63 0.18 1.00 7.14
C VAL A 63 -1.21 0.44 6.88
N ALA A 64 -1.97 1.14 6.04
CA ALA A 64 -3.22 0.63 5.50
C ALA A 64 -3.36 0.99 4.03
N ILE A 65 -3.90 0.09 3.22
CA ILE A 65 -4.29 0.34 1.84
C ILE A 65 -5.80 0.25 1.75
N ALA A 66 -6.44 1.34 1.33
CA ALA A 66 -7.84 1.31 0.92
C ALA A 66 -7.88 0.99 -0.59
N ILE A 67 -8.66 -0.03 -0.95
CA ILE A 67 -8.83 -0.51 -2.32
C ILE A 67 -10.29 -0.27 -2.68
N TYR A 68 -10.55 0.57 -3.67
CA TYR A 68 -11.88 0.80 -4.20
C TYR A 68 -12.08 -0.02 -5.47
N LYS A 69 -13.15 -0.81 -5.47
CA LYS A 69 -13.66 -1.61 -6.60
C LYS A 69 -14.95 -0.95 -7.09
N PRO A 70 -14.88 -0.12 -8.15
CA PRO A 70 -16.07 0.54 -8.66
C PRO A 70 -17.15 -0.48 -9.06
N PRO A 71 -18.44 -0.17 -8.85
CA PRO A 71 -18.97 1.13 -8.41
C PRO A 71 -19.27 1.25 -6.91
N LYS A 72 -19.22 0.17 -6.11
CA LYS A 72 -19.79 0.18 -4.75
C LYS A 72 -19.01 -0.63 -3.71
N GLU A 73 -17.94 -1.29 -4.10
CA GLU A 73 -17.21 -2.20 -3.22
C GLU A 73 -15.86 -1.62 -2.85
N GLY A 74 -15.36 -2.03 -1.68
CA GLY A 74 -14.04 -1.62 -1.25
C GLY A 74 -13.54 -2.45 -0.09
N PHE A 75 -12.22 -2.50 0.01
CA PHE A 75 -11.51 -3.26 1.01
C PHE A 75 -10.52 -2.35 1.74
N GLN A 76 -10.26 -2.66 3.00
CA GLN A 76 -9.14 -2.09 3.73
C GLN A 76 -8.21 -3.22 4.14
N VAL A 77 -6.97 -3.16 3.65
CA VAL A 77 -5.90 -4.07 4.07
C VAL A 77 -5.01 -3.30 5.03
N LYS A 78 -4.84 -3.83 6.25
CA LYS A 78 -3.93 -3.27 7.26
C LYS A 78 -2.72 -4.18 7.37
N GLY A 79 -1.54 -3.59 7.50
CA GLY A 79 -0.31 -4.36 7.58
C GLY A 79 0.81 -3.59 8.27
N THR A 80 1.96 -4.25 8.30
CA THR A 80 3.22 -3.66 8.77
C THR A 80 4.17 -3.58 7.60
N PHE A 81 4.73 -2.40 7.35
CA PHE A 81 5.79 -2.20 6.38
C PHE A 81 7.01 -3.03 6.76
N MET A 82 7.44 -3.89 5.84
CA MET A 82 8.55 -4.80 6.05
C MET A 82 9.89 -4.15 5.68
N LYS A 83 10.03 -3.73 4.43
CA LYS A 83 11.27 -3.16 3.89
C LYS A 83 11.04 -2.46 2.55
N MET A 84 11.98 -1.61 2.19
CA MET A 84 12.19 -1.16 0.81
C MET A 84 13.27 -2.02 0.17
N HIS A 85 13.05 -2.39 -1.08
CA HIS A 85 14.03 -3.05 -1.92
C HIS A 85 14.58 -2.03 -2.92
N ASP A 86 15.90 -1.94 -3.02
CA ASP A 86 16.61 -1.15 -4.03
C ASP A 86 17.23 -2.04 -5.13
N SER A 87 17.23 -3.36 -4.91
CA SER A 87 17.80 -4.38 -5.78
C SER A 87 17.29 -5.78 -5.39
N GLY A 88 17.53 -6.76 -6.26
CA GLY A 88 17.19 -8.17 -6.04
C GLY A 88 15.81 -8.58 -6.57
N GLU A 89 15.45 -9.85 -6.34
CA GLU A 89 14.13 -10.40 -6.69
C GLU A 89 13.07 -9.95 -5.66
N LEU A 90 11.84 -9.78 -6.17
CA LEU A 90 10.63 -9.48 -5.39
C LEU A 90 9.97 -10.75 -4.88
#